data_AF-A0A660LWD0-F1
#
_entry.id   AF-A0A660LWD0-F1
#
_cell.length_a   1.000
_cell.length_b   1.000
_cell.length_c   1.000
_cell.angle_alpha   90.00
_cell.angle_beta   90.00
_cell.angle_gamma   90.00
#
_symmetry.space_group_name_H-M   'P 1'
#
loop_
_entity.id
_entity.type
_entity.pdbx_description
1 polymer ?
#
loop_
_entity_poly.entity_id
_entity_poly.type
_entity_poly.pdbx_seq_one_letter_code
_entity_poly.pdbx_strand_id
1 'polypeptide(L)'
;MEIYIFLGFGIVLAIIVALMLIKDSETNKKFARFERAIESVMQENFNLKKQISMLEGEAFKNSEQYEPLKKQIKENIDLQINEKIVPIIRAIKSIERVIDDFATEQKDRIVSLEERTRDINKIAPSVINEEEQILKMFKDGKSAAMIAKDLHVGMGRVEFVLKFHKLA
;
A
#
# COMPACT_ATOMS: atom_id res chain seq x y z
N MET A 1 -31.48 -44.07 99.87
CA MET A 1 -30.57 -43.22 99.08
C MET A 1 -30.22 -43.84 97.73
N GLU A 2 -29.91 -45.13 97.67
CA GLU A 2 -29.50 -45.84 96.43
C GLU A 2 -30.53 -45.74 95.28
N ILE A 3 -31.84 -45.85 95.56
CA ILE A 3 -32.89 -45.76 94.53
C ILE A 3 -32.90 -44.41 93.78
N TYR A 4 -32.59 -43.31 94.49
CA TYR A 4 -32.54 -41.97 93.92
C TYR A 4 -31.30 -41.77 93.04
N ILE A 5 -30.19 -42.44 93.38
CA ILE A 5 -28.96 -42.44 92.57
C ILE A 5 -29.21 -43.20 91.26
N PHE A 6 -29.85 -44.37 91.31
CA PHE A 6 -30.22 -45.13 90.11
C PHE A 6 -31.21 -44.38 89.21
N LEU A 7 -32.19 -43.69 89.80
CA LEU A 7 -33.14 -42.85 89.05
C LEU A 7 -32.42 -41.69 88.35
N GLY A 8 -31.53 -40.99 89.06
CA GLY A 8 -30.72 -39.90 88.50
C GLY A 8 -29.83 -40.39 87.35
N PHE A 9 -29.19 -41.54 87.51
CA PHE A 9 -28.37 -42.16 86.47
C PHE A 9 -29.19 -42.55 85.23
N GLY A 10 -30.41 -43.07 85.42
CA GLY A 10 -31.33 -43.39 84.33
C GLY A 10 -31.73 -42.16 83.51
N ILE A 11 -31.98 -41.03 84.18
CA ILE A 11 -32.31 -39.76 83.50
C ILE A 11 -31.10 -39.26 82.70
N VAL A 12 -29.89 -39.30 83.27
CA VAL A 12 -28.67 -38.88 82.56
C VAL A 12 -28.43 -39.76 81.33
N LEU A 13 -28.60 -41.08 81.44
CA LEU A 13 -28.49 -41.98 80.29
C LEU A 13 -29.54 -41.68 79.21
N ALA A 14 -30.79 -41.43 79.60
CA ALA A 14 -31.85 -41.08 78.65
C ALA A 14 -31.53 -39.78 77.88
N ILE A 15 -30.97 -38.77 78.56
CA ILE A 15 -30.53 -37.51 77.93
C ILE A 15 -29.38 -37.75 76.95
N ILE A 16 -28.40 -38.59 77.31
CA ILE A 16 -27.27 -38.91 76.42
C ILE A 16 -27.77 -39.61 75.16
N VAL A 17 -28.67 -40.59 75.29
CA VAL A 17 -29.26 -41.28 74.13
C VAL A 17 -30.06 -40.32 73.26
N ALA A 18 -30.87 -39.44 73.87
CA ALA A 18 -31.63 -38.43 73.13
C ALA A 18 -30.72 -37.48 72.33
N LEU A 19 -29.62 -37.01 72.93
CA LEU A 19 -28.64 -36.15 72.24
C LEU A 19 -27.94 -36.88 71.09
N MET A 20 -27.64 -38.17 71.24
CA MET A 20 -27.02 -38.98 70.20
C MET A 20 -27.94 -39.13 68.99
N LEU A 21 -29.23 -39.41 69.19
CA LEU A 21 -30.22 -39.55 68.11
C LEU A 21 -30.45 -38.22 67.35
N ILE A 22 -30.50 -37.09 68.07
CA ILE A 22 -30.64 -35.77 67.45
C ILE A 22 -29.41 -35.45 66.60
N LYS A 23 -28.21 -35.67 67.15
CA LYS A 23 -26.93 -35.41 66.47
C LYS A 23 -26.74 -36.28 65.22
N ASP A 24 -27.13 -37.55 65.27
CA ASP A 24 -27.07 -38.45 64.11
C ASP A 24 -28.04 -38.01 63.02
N SER A 25 -29.25 -37.56 63.38
CA SER A 25 -30.23 -37.01 62.44
C SER A 25 -29.72 -35.75 61.74
N GLU A 26 -29.09 -34.83 62.47
CA GLU A 26 -28.49 -33.62 61.89
C GLU A 26 -27.32 -33.93 60.96
N THR A 27 -26.48 -34.87 61.36
CA THR A 27 -25.32 -35.31 60.57
C THR A 27 -25.79 -35.93 59.26
N ASN A 28 -26.80 -36.80 59.31
CA ASN A 28 -27.35 -37.45 58.12
C ASN A 28 -28.01 -36.44 57.16
N LYS A 29 -28.70 -35.42 57.70
CA LYS A 29 -29.26 -34.32 56.89
C LYS A 29 -28.17 -33.50 56.18
N LYS A 30 -27.00 -33.30 56.81
CA LYS A 30 -25.87 -32.61 56.18
C LYS A 30 -25.28 -33.46 55.04
N PHE A 31 -25.09 -34.76 55.26
CA PHE A 31 -24.63 -35.69 54.22
C PHE A 31 -25.58 -35.73 53.02
N ALA A 32 -26.89 -35.81 53.23
CA ALA A 32 -27.87 -35.78 52.15
C ALA A 32 -27.83 -34.49 51.33
N ARG A 33 -27.47 -33.35 51.93
CA ARG A 33 -27.28 -32.08 51.20
C ARG A 33 -25.99 -32.09 50.37
N PHE A 34 -24.91 -32.65 50.91
CA PHE A 34 -23.66 -32.80 50.16
C PHE A 34 -23.81 -33.76 48.99
N GLU A 35 -24.50 -34.88 49.17
CA GLU A 35 -24.78 -35.84 48.11
C GLU A 35 -25.53 -35.19 46.93
N ARG A 36 -26.59 -34.43 47.22
CA ARG A 36 -27.33 -33.68 46.19
C ARG A 36 -26.48 -32.61 45.51
N ALA A 37 -25.61 -31.93 46.25
CA ALA A 37 -24.71 -30.93 45.68
C ALA A 37 -23.68 -31.59 44.74
N ILE A 38 -23.13 -32.74 45.13
CA ILE A 38 -22.20 -33.52 44.31
C ILE A 38 -22.89 -34.04 43.05
N GLU A 39 -24.11 -34.56 43.18
CA GLU A 39 -24.91 -35.05 42.05
C GLU A 39 -25.21 -33.91 41.05
N SER A 40 -25.64 -32.75 41.54
CA SER A 40 -25.88 -31.56 40.72
C SER A 40 -24.61 -31.12 39.99
N VAL A 41 -23.48 -31.06 40.69
CA VAL A 41 -22.18 -30.68 40.10
C VAL A 41 -21.73 -31.70 39.07
N MET A 42 -21.93 -33.00 39.32
CA MET A 42 -21.57 -34.05 38.37
C MET A 42 -22.42 -33.96 37.10
N GLN A 43 -23.72 -33.70 37.24
CA GLN A 43 -24.62 -33.53 36.11
C GLN A 43 -24.27 -32.28 35.29
N GLU A 44 -23.97 -31.17 35.96
CA GLU A 44 -23.50 -29.95 35.31
C GLU A 44 -22.17 -30.18 34.58
N ASN A 45 -21.22 -30.88 35.20
CA ASN A 45 -19.93 -31.20 34.59
C ASN A 45 -20.10 -32.08 33.35
N PHE A 46 -20.98 -33.08 33.40
CA PHE A 46 -21.32 -33.91 32.25
C PHE A 46 -21.93 -33.09 31.11
N ASN A 47 -22.88 -32.21 31.43
CA ASN A 47 -23.51 -31.32 30.44
C ASN A 47 -22.50 -30.35 29.82
N LEU A 48 -21.60 -29.78 30.61
CA LEU A 48 -20.52 -28.91 30.11
C LEU A 48 -19.55 -29.66 29.20
N LYS A 49 -19.10 -30.86 29.60
CA LYS A 49 -18.26 -31.72 28.75
C LYS A 49 -18.95 -32.05 27.42
N LYS A 50 -20.25 -32.33 27.44
CA LYS A 50 -21.05 -32.60 26.25
C LYS A 50 -21.13 -31.38 25.33
N GLN A 51 -21.41 -30.20 25.87
CA GLN A 51 -21.46 -28.95 25.12
C GLN A 51 -20.10 -28.63 24.46
N ILE A 52 -19.00 -28.78 25.19
CA ILE A 52 -17.64 -28.59 24.66
C ILE A 52 -17.39 -29.54 23.49
N SER A 53 -17.70 -30.83 23.64
CA SER A 53 -17.50 -31.81 22.56
C SER A 53 -18.33 -31.50 21.30
N MET A 54 -19.53 -30.93 21.47
CA MET A 54 -20.36 -30.49 20.35
C MET A 54 -19.76 -29.27 19.65
N LEU A 55 -19.32 -28.27 20.42
CA LEU A 55 -18.66 -27.06 19.93
C LEU A 55 -17.36 -27.38 19.18
N GLU A 56 -16.54 -28.29 19.70
CA GLU A 56 -15.31 -28.76 19.02
C GLU A 56 -15.64 -29.45 17.70
N GLY A 57 -16.67 -30.31 17.68
CA GLY A 57 -17.14 -30.97 16.46
C GLY A 57 -17.67 -29.98 15.41
N GLU A 58 -18.38 -28.92 15.83
CA GLU A 58 -18.88 -27.87 14.95
C GLU A 58 -17.75 -26.98 14.42
N ALA A 59 -16.80 -26.58 15.27
CA ALA A 59 -15.63 -25.80 14.86
C ALA A 59 -14.77 -26.57 13.83
N PHE A 60 -14.57 -27.87 14.06
CA PHE A 60 -13.86 -28.75 13.12
C PHE A 60 -14.60 -28.86 11.78
N LYS A 61 -15.91 -29.15 11.79
CA LYS A 61 -16.74 -29.22 10.58
C LYS A 61 -16.74 -27.91 9.79
N ASN A 62 -16.86 -26.78 10.49
CA ASN A 62 -16.79 -25.46 9.87
C ASN A 62 -15.43 -25.26 9.21
N SER A 63 -14.31 -25.61 9.87
CA SER A 63 -12.97 -25.45 9.29
C SER A 63 -12.77 -26.25 8.00
N GLU A 64 -13.27 -27.50 7.95
CA GLU A 64 -13.15 -28.36 6.77
C GLU A 64 -14.05 -27.89 5.61
N GLN A 65 -15.21 -27.30 5.93
CA GLN A 65 -16.12 -26.71 4.95
C GLN A 65 -15.55 -25.46 4.25
N TYR A 66 -14.70 -24.67 4.93
CA TYR A 66 -14.12 -23.44 4.36
C TYR A 66 -12.80 -23.64 3.60
N GLU A 67 -12.10 -24.77 3.78
CA GLU A 67 -10.88 -25.08 3.02
C GLU A 67 -11.08 -25.10 1.48
N PRO A 68 -12.13 -25.72 0.90
CA PRO A 68 -12.35 -25.64 -0.55
C PRO A 68 -12.63 -24.22 -1.02
N LEU A 69 -13.35 -23.42 -0.24
CA LEU A 69 -13.62 -22.01 -0.56
C LEU A 69 -12.34 -21.17 -0.54
N LYS A 70 -11.48 -21.39 0.46
CA LYS A 70 -10.17 -20.73 0.56
C LYS A 70 -9.28 -21.08 -0.62
N LYS A 71 -9.28 -22.34 -1.06
CA LYS A 71 -8.56 -22.80 -2.25
C LYS A 71 -9.09 -22.12 -3.52
N GLN A 72 -10.41 -22.07 -3.70
CA GLN A 72 -11.03 -21.37 -4.84
C GLN A 72 -10.72 -19.88 -4.86
N ILE A 73 -10.74 -19.20 -3.71
CA ILE A 73 -10.36 -17.78 -3.62
C ILE A 73 -8.91 -17.58 -4.06
N LYS A 74 -8.00 -18.44 -3.57
CA LYS A 74 -6.59 -18.37 -3.94
C LYS A 74 -6.36 -18.59 -5.44
N GLU A 75 -7.00 -19.62 -6.00
CA GLU A 75 -6.93 -19.90 -7.45
C GLU A 75 -7.48 -18.74 -8.29
N ASN A 76 -8.61 -18.14 -7.89
CA ASN A 76 -9.16 -16.98 -8.59
C ASN A 76 -8.25 -15.75 -8.50
N ILE A 77 -7.59 -15.53 -7.37
CA ILE A 77 -6.62 -14.44 -7.22
C ILE A 77 -5.42 -14.68 -8.13
N ASP A 78 -4.85 -15.89 -8.14
CA ASP A 78 -3.70 -16.24 -8.97
C ASP A 78 -4.02 -16.08 -10.46
N LEU A 79 -5.22 -16.51 -10.89
CA LEU A 79 -5.71 -16.29 -12.25
C LEU A 79 -5.82 -14.81 -12.59
N GLN A 80 -6.48 -14.01 -11.74
CA GLN A 80 -6.65 -12.57 -11.99
C GLN A 80 -5.32 -11.81 -12.02
N ILE A 81 -4.37 -12.16 -11.16
CA ILE A 81 -3.02 -11.58 -11.17
C ILE A 81 -2.34 -11.91 -12.50
N ASN A 82 -2.37 -13.17 -12.92
CA ASN A 82 -1.69 -13.59 -14.14
C ASN A 82 -2.33 -13.04 -15.42
N GLU A 83 -3.66 -12.92 -15.45
CA GLU A 83 -4.39 -12.41 -16.61
C GLU A 83 -4.35 -10.89 -16.72
N LYS A 84 -4.41 -10.15 -15.60
CA LYS A 84 -4.53 -8.69 -15.64
C LYS A 84 -3.25 -7.97 -15.25
N ILE A 85 -2.56 -8.39 -14.19
CA ILE A 85 -1.42 -7.66 -13.64
C ILE A 85 -0.14 -7.95 -14.43
N VAL A 86 0.11 -9.21 -14.81
CA VAL A 86 1.33 -9.58 -15.56
C VAL A 86 1.44 -8.86 -16.91
N PRO A 87 0.37 -8.76 -17.73
CA PRO A 87 0.44 -7.99 -18.97
C PRO A 87 0.69 -6.50 -18.75
N ILE A 88 0.11 -5.90 -17.71
CA ILE A 88 0.34 -4.49 -17.35
C ILE A 88 1.82 -4.27 -17.02
N ILE A 89 2.42 -5.14 -16.20
CA ILE A 89 3.85 -5.06 -15.87
C ILE A 89 4.71 -5.17 -17.14
N ARG A 90 4.37 -6.08 -18.06
CA ARG A 90 5.08 -6.22 -19.34
C ARG A 90 4.95 -4.97 -20.20
N ALA A 91 3.76 -4.36 -20.26
CA ALA A 91 3.54 -3.12 -20.98
C ALA A 91 4.37 -1.97 -20.40
N ILE A 92 4.41 -1.82 -19.07
CA ILE A 92 5.23 -0.80 -18.39
C ILE A 92 6.72 -0.99 -18.71
N LYS A 93 7.24 -2.22 -18.63
CA LYS A 93 8.64 -2.52 -19.03
C LYS A 93 8.93 -2.26 -20.51
N SER A 94 7.91 -2.38 -21.36
CA SER A 94 8.04 -2.01 -22.77
C SER A 94 8.11 -0.50 -22.95
N ILE A 95 7.29 0.25 -22.23
CA ILE A 95 7.30 1.72 -22.23
C ILE A 95 8.65 2.23 -21.71
N GLU A 96 9.17 1.65 -20.64
CA GLU A 96 10.48 2.00 -20.09
C GLU A 96 11.60 1.89 -21.13
N ARG A 97 11.64 0.79 -21.90
CA ARG A 97 12.60 0.62 -23.01
C ARG A 97 12.42 1.66 -24.12
N VAL A 98 11.18 1.91 -24.53
CA VAL A 98 10.88 2.92 -25.57
C VAL A 98 11.30 4.31 -25.12
N ILE A 99 11.14 4.65 -23.83
CA ILE A 99 11.58 5.92 -23.27
C ILE A 99 13.11 6.03 -23.28
N ASP A 100 13.81 4.96 -22.91
CA ASP A 100 15.28 4.93 -22.90
C ASP A 100 15.87 5.06 -24.32
N ASP A 101 15.29 4.33 -25.28
CA ASP A 101 15.65 4.44 -26.71
C ASP A 101 15.38 5.85 -27.23
N PHE A 102 14.23 6.42 -26.91
CA PHE A 102 13.88 7.80 -27.30
C PHE A 102 14.82 8.83 -26.68
N ALA A 103 15.15 8.71 -25.40
CA ALA A 103 16.09 9.61 -24.73
C ALA A 103 17.47 9.57 -25.39
N THR A 104 17.94 8.37 -25.76
CA THR A 104 19.20 8.17 -26.48
C THR A 104 19.15 8.79 -27.87
N GLU A 105 18.10 8.52 -28.64
CA GLU A 105 17.92 9.08 -29.99
C GLU A 105 17.84 10.62 -29.97
N GLN A 106 17.11 11.19 -29.02
CA GLN A 106 17.03 12.64 -28.87
C GLN A 106 18.37 13.26 -28.51
N LYS A 107 19.15 12.61 -27.64
CA LYS A 107 20.50 13.06 -27.31
C LYS A 107 21.39 13.08 -28.54
N ASP A 108 21.39 12.01 -29.34
CA ASP A 108 22.20 11.92 -30.56
C ASP A 108 21.77 12.97 -31.60
N ARG A 109 20.47 13.19 -31.76
CA ARG A 109 19.92 14.25 -32.61
C ARG A 109 20.38 15.63 -32.15
N ILE A 110 20.30 15.94 -30.86
CA ILE A 110 20.78 17.21 -30.29
C ILE A 110 22.27 17.39 -30.57
N VAL A 111 23.10 16.39 -30.31
CA VAL A 111 24.54 16.45 -30.59
C VAL A 111 24.80 16.73 -32.08
N SER A 112 24.13 16.02 -32.98
CA SER A 112 24.28 16.26 -34.43
C SER A 112 23.83 17.65 -34.86
N LEU A 113 22.79 18.21 -34.22
CA LEU A 113 22.32 19.57 -34.48
C LEU A 113 23.29 20.62 -33.93
N GLU A 114 23.88 20.39 -32.76
CA GLU A 114 24.94 21.24 -32.21
C GLU A 114 26.17 21.27 -33.12
N GLU A 115 26.62 20.12 -33.63
CA GLU A 115 27.72 20.03 -34.59
C GLU A 115 27.41 20.81 -35.87
N ARG A 116 26.24 20.57 -36.48
CA ARG A 116 25.82 21.29 -37.70
C ARG A 116 25.68 22.79 -37.47
N THR A 117 25.13 23.22 -36.34
CA THR A 117 24.95 24.64 -36.02
C THR A 117 26.28 25.32 -35.73
N ARG A 118 27.24 24.61 -35.10
CA ARG A 118 28.60 25.09 -34.88
C ARG A 118 29.31 25.40 -36.20
N ASP A 119 29.11 24.57 -37.22
CA ASP A 119 29.66 24.80 -38.55
C ASP A 119 28.95 25.93 -39.30
N ILE A 120 27.62 26.05 -39.16
CA ILE A 120 26.84 27.15 -39.76
C ILE A 120 27.23 28.52 -39.17
N ASN A 121 27.43 28.62 -37.85
CA ASN A 121 27.89 29.85 -37.21
C ASN A 121 29.31 30.25 -37.65
N LYS A 122 30.14 29.32 -38.14
CA LYS A 122 31.43 29.64 -38.76
C LYS A 122 31.30 30.16 -40.21
N ILE A 123 30.20 29.88 -40.90
CA ILE A 123 30.00 30.25 -42.31
C ILE A 123 29.30 31.61 -42.45
N ALA A 124 28.51 32.06 -41.45
CA ALA A 124 27.73 33.31 -41.53
C ALA A 124 28.14 34.48 -40.58
N PRO A 125 29.42 34.73 -40.23
CA PRO A 125 29.76 35.90 -39.40
C PRO A 125 29.84 37.25 -40.16
N SER A 126 29.76 37.29 -41.51
CA SER A 126 29.99 38.54 -42.27
C SER A 126 28.73 39.37 -42.56
N VAL A 127 27.58 38.73 -42.80
CA VAL A 127 26.40 39.40 -43.38
C VAL A 127 25.80 40.47 -42.46
N ILE A 128 25.81 40.23 -41.14
CA ILE A 128 25.27 41.18 -40.16
C ILE A 128 26.16 42.44 -40.07
N ASN A 129 27.47 42.27 -40.18
CA ASN A 129 28.44 43.37 -40.13
C ASN A 129 28.39 44.23 -41.41
N GLU A 130 28.15 43.60 -42.56
CA GLU A 130 28.00 44.29 -43.84
C GLU A 130 26.79 45.24 -43.87
N GLU A 131 25.64 44.85 -43.32
CA GLU A 131 24.43 45.71 -43.29
C GLU A 131 24.64 46.97 -42.43
N GLU A 132 25.26 46.82 -41.26
CA GLU A 132 25.53 47.94 -40.35
C GLU A 132 26.54 48.94 -40.97
N GLN A 133 27.54 48.44 -41.69
CA GLN A 133 28.50 49.27 -42.42
C GLN A 133 27.85 50.04 -43.58
N ILE A 134 26.94 49.41 -44.34
CA ILE A 134 26.18 50.09 -45.41
C ILE A 134 25.38 51.26 -44.83
N LEU A 135 24.68 51.04 -43.72
CA LEU A 135 23.86 52.07 -43.08
C LEU A 135 24.71 53.23 -42.56
N LYS A 136 25.88 52.95 -41.97
CA LYS A 136 26.80 53.98 -41.49
C LYS A 136 27.33 54.83 -42.64
N MET A 137 27.86 54.20 -43.70
CA MET A 137 28.42 54.92 -44.85
C MET A 137 27.37 55.77 -45.59
N PHE A 138 26.11 55.34 -45.62
CA PHE A 138 25.02 56.12 -46.20
C PHE A 138 24.64 57.33 -45.34
N LYS A 139 24.58 57.15 -44.01
CA LYS A 139 24.39 58.27 -43.06
C LYS A 139 25.51 59.30 -43.14
N ASP A 140 26.73 58.85 -43.44
CA ASP A 140 27.90 59.72 -43.70
C ASP A 140 27.84 60.45 -45.06
N GLY A 141 26.74 60.30 -45.81
CA GLY A 141 26.45 61.04 -47.05
C GLY A 141 27.01 60.38 -48.33
N LYS A 142 27.54 59.15 -48.26
CA LYS A 142 28.00 58.44 -49.46
C LYS A 142 26.83 57.92 -50.28
N SER A 143 26.95 57.99 -51.60
CA SER A 143 25.95 57.43 -52.52
C SER A 143 25.98 55.90 -52.54
N ALA A 144 24.84 55.26 -52.83
CA ALA A 144 24.74 53.80 -52.90
C ALA A 144 25.76 53.17 -53.86
N ALA A 145 26.11 53.86 -54.95
CA ALA A 145 27.13 53.41 -55.91
C ALA A 145 28.55 53.43 -55.32
N MET A 146 28.87 54.43 -54.49
CA MET A 146 30.16 54.49 -53.79
C MET A 146 30.26 53.42 -52.71
N ILE A 147 29.19 53.20 -51.95
CA ILE A 147 29.13 52.18 -50.90
C ILE A 147 29.30 50.78 -51.51
N ALA A 148 28.62 50.51 -52.63
CA ALA A 148 28.74 49.25 -53.37
C ALA A 148 30.19 49.01 -53.84
N LYS A 149 30.87 50.06 -54.30
CA LYS A 149 32.27 50.00 -54.73
C LYS A 149 33.23 49.81 -53.55
N ASP A 150 33.04 50.53 -52.44
CA ASP A 150 33.92 50.50 -51.28
C ASP A 150 33.81 49.15 -50.53
N LEU A 151 32.60 48.63 -50.34
CA LEU A 151 32.36 47.34 -49.67
C LEU A 151 32.51 46.12 -50.59
N HIS A 152 32.72 46.31 -51.89
CA HIS A 152 32.72 45.22 -52.89
C HIS A 152 31.41 44.40 -52.88
N VAL A 153 30.28 45.08 -52.61
CA VAL A 153 28.95 44.49 -52.55
C VAL A 153 28.14 44.96 -53.75
N GLY A 154 27.32 44.08 -54.33
CA GLY A 154 26.48 44.43 -55.49
C GLY A 154 25.54 45.60 -55.19
N MET A 155 25.37 46.51 -56.16
CA MET A 155 24.53 47.71 -56.01
C MET A 155 23.09 47.38 -55.55
N GLY A 156 22.50 46.31 -56.07
CA GLY A 156 21.17 45.85 -55.67
C GLY A 156 21.06 45.45 -54.19
N ARG A 157 22.14 44.94 -53.59
CA ARG A 157 22.17 44.59 -52.15
C ARG A 157 22.23 45.85 -51.28
N VAL A 158 23.01 46.85 -51.69
CA VAL A 158 23.07 48.16 -51.00
C VAL A 158 21.73 48.86 -51.06
N GLU A 159 21.09 48.93 -52.24
CA GLU A 159 19.75 49.51 -52.37
C GLU A 159 18.69 48.77 -51.55
N PHE A 160 18.75 47.43 -51.52
CA PHE A 160 17.84 46.63 -50.72
C PHE A 160 17.96 46.97 -49.23
N VAL A 161 19.17 47.05 -48.69
CA VAL A 161 19.42 47.39 -47.28
C VAL A 161 18.92 48.81 -46.96
N LEU A 162 19.16 49.78 -47.84
CA LEU A 162 18.72 51.16 -47.64
C LEU A 162 17.20 51.30 -47.71
N LYS A 163 16.54 50.64 -48.66
CA LYS A 163 15.06 50.61 -48.79
C LYS A 163 14.41 49.89 -47.61
N PHE A 164 14.98 48.79 -47.17
CA PHE A 164 14.50 48.04 -46.01
C PHE A 164 14.50 48.88 -44.73
N HIS A 165 15.52 49.73 -44.56
CA HIS A 165 15.64 50.64 -43.41
C HIS A 165 14.98 52.01 -43.63
N LYS A 166 14.23 52.21 -44.74
CA LYS A 166 13.52 53.47 -45.08
C LYS A 166 14.43 54.70 -45.20
N LEU A 167 15.66 54.51 -45.65
CA LEU A 167 16.66 55.58 -45.82
C LEU A 167 16.84 56.01 -47.29
N ALA A 168 16.26 55.26 -48.24
CA ALA A 168 16.24 55.55 -49.67
C ALA A 168 14.86 55.28 -50.26
#